data_AF-A0A388TE54-F1
#
_entry.id   AF-A0A388TE54-F1
#
_cell.length_a   1.000
_cell.length_b   1.000
_cell.length_c   1.000
_cell.angle_alpha   90.00
_cell.angle_beta   90.00
_cell.angle_gamma   90.00
#
_symmetry.space_group_name_H-M   'P 1'
#
loop_
_entity.id
_entity.type
_entity.pdbx_description
1 polymer ?
#
loop_
_entity_poly.entity_id
_entity_poly.type
_entity_poly.pdbx_seq_one_letter_code
_entity_poly.pdbx_strand_id
1 'polypeptide(L)'
;LAAAQKHNIEHIYLAGGVAANQTLRRTLAAAGLKQKRYIHLPDLTFCTDNAAMIAGAAIQQWQAKDFAPLNIQARPNWELG
;
A
#
# COMPACT_ATOMS: atom_id res chain seq x y z
N LEU A 1 2.57 -8.21 -12.53
CA LEU A 1 2.92 -7.09 -13.44
C LEU A 1 1.93 -6.89 -14.60
N ALA A 2 1.18 -7.92 -15.03
CA ALA A 2 0.20 -7.80 -16.13
C ALA A 2 -0.80 -6.62 -15.97
N ALA A 3 -1.35 -6.40 -14.78
CA ALA A 3 -2.23 -5.26 -14.53
C ALA A 3 -1.53 -3.91 -14.76
N ALA A 4 -0.30 -3.74 -14.26
CA ALA A 4 0.48 -2.54 -14.49
C ALA A 4 0.75 -2.31 -16.00
N GLN A 5 0.94 -3.38 -16.77
CA GLN A 5 1.06 -3.28 -18.23
C GLN A 5 -0.25 -2.86 -18.89
N LYS A 6 -1.36 -3.50 -18.53
CA LYS A 6 -2.70 -3.18 -19.05
C LYS A 6 -3.07 -1.72 -18.82
N HIS A 7 -2.70 -1.17 -17.67
CA HIS A 7 -3.03 0.20 -17.26
C HIS A 7 -1.90 1.21 -17.50
N ASN A 8 -0.81 0.81 -18.16
CA ASN A 8 0.37 1.64 -18.41
C ASN A 8 0.94 2.35 -17.15
N ILE A 9 1.05 1.60 -16.04
CA ILE A 9 1.49 2.10 -14.73
C ILE A 9 2.98 1.81 -14.48
N GLU A 10 3.79 2.84 -14.31
CA GLU A 10 5.23 2.68 -14.08
C GLU A 10 5.59 2.38 -12.63
N HIS A 11 4.82 2.88 -11.67
CA HIS A 11 5.09 2.76 -10.23
C HIS A 11 4.19 1.71 -9.58
N ILE A 12 4.80 0.73 -8.91
CA ILE A 12 4.10 -0.35 -8.24
C ILE A 12 4.54 -0.41 -6.79
N TYR A 13 3.60 -0.32 -5.87
CA TYR A 13 3.84 -0.42 -4.43
C TYR A 13 3.45 -1.82 -3.94
N LEU A 14 4.32 -2.46 -3.17
CA LEU A 14 4.02 -3.74 -2.51
C LEU A 14 3.64 -3.47 -1.04
N ALA A 15 2.44 -3.90 -0.64
CA ALA A 15 1.91 -3.70 0.72
C ALA A 15 1.31 -5.00 1.29
N GLY A 16 0.98 -4.97 2.58
CA GLY A 16 0.45 -6.10 3.35
C GLY A 16 1.54 -7.00 3.94
N GLY A 17 1.19 -7.87 4.90
CA GLY A 17 2.18 -8.65 5.64
C GLY A 17 3.10 -9.52 4.77
N VAL A 18 2.56 -10.09 3.68
CA VAL A 18 3.35 -10.89 2.73
C VAL A 18 4.38 -10.06 1.96
N ALA A 19 4.26 -8.72 1.94
CA ALA A 19 5.29 -7.83 1.41
C ALA A 19 6.63 -7.97 2.14
N ALA A 20 6.66 -8.50 3.38
CA ALA A 20 7.90 -8.79 4.09
C ALA A 20 8.67 -10.02 3.53
N ASN A 21 8.05 -10.81 2.66
CA ASN A 21 8.69 -12.01 2.09
C ASN A 21 9.87 -11.64 1.18
N GLN A 22 11.07 -12.10 1.55
CA GLN A 22 12.31 -11.74 0.84
C GLN A 22 12.35 -12.28 -0.59
N THR A 23 11.86 -13.49 -0.82
CA THR A 23 11.82 -14.10 -2.16
C THR A 23 10.89 -13.33 -3.09
N LEU A 24 9.72 -12.92 -2.59
CA LEU A 24 8.78 -12.09 -3.34
C LEU A 24 9.40 -10.73 -3.68
N ARG A 25 10.01 -10.04 -2.71
CA ARG A 25 10.70 -8.74 -2.92
C ARG A 25 11.73 -8.83 -4.04
N ARG A 26 12.65 -9.80 -3.95
CA ARG A 26 13.74 -9.99 -4.93
C ARG A 26 13.19 -10.31 -6.33
N THR A 27 12.24 -11.24 -6.41
CA THR A 27 11.65 -11.67 -7.69
C THR A 27 10.88 -10.54 -8.36
N LEU A 28 10.07 -9.79 -7.59
CA LEU A 28 9.27 -8.70 -8.12
C LEU A 28 10.14 -7.52 -8.56
N ALA A 29 11.16 -7.14 -7.78
CA ALA A 29 12.10 -6.08 -8.16
C ALA A 29 12.85 -6.42 -9.46
N ALA A 30 13.36 -7.65 -9.59
CA ALA A 30 14.03 -8.09 -10.82
C ALA A 30 13.09 -8.09 -12.04
N ALA A 31 11.83 -8.51 -11.87
CA ALA A 31 10.84 -8.47 -12.93
C ALA A 31 10.45 -7.03 -13.30
N GLY A 32 10.37 -6.13 -12.32
CA GLY A 32 10.10 -4.70 -12.53
C GLY A 32 11.20 -4.04 -13.38
N LEU A 33 12.47 -4.27 -13.05
CA LEU A 33 13.61 -3.76 -13.83
C LEU A 33 13.55 -4.19 -15.30
N LYS A 34 13.28 -5.46 -15.57
CA LYS A 34 13.14 -5.98 -16.95
C LYS A 34 12.01 -5.33 -17.73
N GLN A 35 10.96 -4.89 -17.04
CA GLN A 35 9.78 -4.27 -17.65
C GLN A 35 9.76 -2.74 -17.56
N LYS A 36 10.88 -2.12 -17.15
CA LYS A 36 10.99 -0.67 -16.93
C LYS A 36 9.92 -0.14 -15.95
N ARG A 37 9.70 -0.85 -14.85
CA ARG A 37 8.76 -0.47 -13.78
C ARG A 37 9.49 -0.32 -12.45
N TYR A 38 9.11 0.69 -11.69
CA TYR A 38 9.63 0.97 -10.35
C TYR A 38 8.83 0.21 -9.30
N ILE A 39 9.50 -0.71 -8.60
CA ILE A 39 8.91 -1.46 -7.49
C ILE A 39 9.29 -0.78 -6.18
N HIS A 40 8.31 -0.26 -5.46
CA HIS A 40 8.46 0.39 -4.17
C HIS A 40 8.19 -0.63 -3.07
N LEU A 41 9.20 -0.86 -2.24
CA LEU A 41 9.15 -1.82 -1.13
C LEU A 41 9.25 -1.04 0.18
N PRO A 42 8.24 -1.12 1.08
CA PRO A 42 8.34 -0.48 2.38
C PRO A 42 9.39 -1.18 3.26
N ASP A 43 9.86 -0.50 4.29
CA ASP A 43 10.64 -1.15 5.35
C ASP A 43 9.84 -2.28 5.98
N LEU A 44 10.54 -3.32 6.47
CA LEU A 44 9.91 -4.53 7.00
C LEU A 44 8.97 -4.23 8.17
N THR A 45 9.32 -3.25 9.01
CA THR A 45 8.52 -2.80 10.16
C THR A 45 7.17 -2.20 9.78
N PHE A 46 6.99 -1.79 8.52
CA PHE A 46 5.74 -1.19 8.02
C PHE A 46 4.92 -2.13 7.13
N CYS A 47 5.34 -3.39 6.97
CA CYS A 47 4.64 -4.34 6.09
C CYS A 47 3.38 -4.94 6.72
N THR A 48 3.46 -5.31 7.99
CA THR A 48 2.33 -5.86 8.76
C THR A 48 1.49 -4.74 9.35
N ASP A 49 0.27 -5.05 9.77
CA ASP A 49 -0.65 -4.09 10.39
C ASP A 49 0.04 -3.36 11.56
N ASN A 50 0.02 -2.02 11.50
CA ASN A 50 0.65 -1.17 12.49
C ASN A 50 -0.08 0.18 12.60
N ALA A 51 -0.01 0.83 13.76
CA ALA A 51 -0.67 2.11 13.98
C ALA A 51 -0.09 3.26 13.15
N ALA A 52 1.19 3.18 12.74
CA ALA A 52 1.82 4.21 11.93
C ALA A 52 1.19 4.33 10.54
N MET A 53 0.75 3.23 9.92
CA MET A 53 0.04 3.26 8.64
C MET A 53 -1.32 3.94 8.75
N ILE A 54 -2.03 3.74 9.88
CA ILE A 54 -3.31 4.38 10.16
C ILE A 54 -3.11 5.89 10.36
N ALA A 55 -2.10 6.29 11.14
CA ALA A 55 -1.74 7.70 11.30
C ALA A 55 -1.33 8.34 9.96
N GLY A 56 -0.55 7.63 9.14
CA GLY A 56 -0.16 8.09 7.80
C GLY A 56 -1.35 8.35 6.88
N ALA A 57 -2.34 7.46 6.86
CA ALA A 57 -3.58 7.66 6.12
C ALA A 57 -4.40 8.84 6.66
N ALA A 58 -4.46 9.00 8.00
CA ALA A 58 -5.21 10.06 8.66
C ALA A 58 -4.64 11.47 8.40
N ILE A 59 -3.36 11.62 8.05
CA ILE A 59 -2.77 12.93 7.72
C ILE A 59 -3.51 13.61 6.56
N GLN A 60 -3.90 12.84 5.52
CA GLN A 60 -4.63 13.40 4.39
C GLN A 60 -6.02 13.89 4.79
N GLN A 61 -6.75 13.12 5.60
CA GLN A 61 -8.06 13.50 6.14
C GLN A 61 -7.96 14.73 7.04
N TRP A 62 -6.95 14.76 7.93
CA TRP A 62 -6.67 15.90 8.80
C TRP A 62 -6.40 17.18 8.00
N GLN A 63 -5.56 17.11 6.97
CA GLN A 63 -5.26 18.23 6.09
C GLN A 63 -6.50 18.74 5.34
N ALA A 64 -7.40 17.81 4.96
CA ALA A 64 -8.68 18.14 4.35
C ALA A 64 -9.75 18.61 5.36
N LYS A 65 -9.47 18.60 6.67
CA LYS A 65 -10.43 18.83 7.76
C LYS A 65 -11.64 17.88 7.71
N ASP A 66 -11.44 16.68 7.17
CA ASP A 66 -12.43 15.62 7.13
C ASP A 66 -12.40 14.84 8.45
N PHE A 67 -13.21 15.29 9.41
CA PHE A 67 -13.27 14.71 10.75
C PHE A 67 -14.49 13.82 10.91
N ALA A 68 -14.28 12.65 11.51
CA ALA A 68 -15.36 11.77 11.91
C ALA A 68 -16.17 12.37 13.08
N PRO A 69 -17.49 12.15 13.14
CA PRO A 69 -18.29 12.49 14.31
C PRO A 69 -17.99 11.55 15.48
N LEU A 70 -18.28 11.99 16.72
CA LEU A 70 -18.03 11.21 17.94
C LEU A 70 -18.81 9.90 18.03
N ASN A 71 -19.83 9.71 17.20
CA ASN A 71 -20.66 8.51 17.15
C ASN A 71 -20.28 7.54 16.01
N ILE A 72 -19.09 7.70 15.40
CA ILE A 72 -18.60 6.80 14.35
C ILE A 72 -18.68 5.33 14.77
N GLN A 73 -19.07 4.48 13.83
CA GLN A 73 -19.22 3.03 14.03
C GLN A 73 -18.22 2.27 13.17
N ALA A 74 -17.80 1.10 13.64
CA ALA A 74 -16.98 0.18 12.87
C ALA A 74 -17.77 -0.37 11.67
N ARG A 75 -17.08 -0.51 10.53
CA ARG A 75 -17.61 -1.16 9.32
C ARG A 75 -16.81 -2.43 9.06
N PRO A 76 -17.30 -3.62 9.46
CA PRO A 76 -16.51 -4.85 9.38
C PRO A 76 -16.25 -5.33 7.94
N ASN A 77 -17.16 -5.03 7.00
CA ASN A 77 -17.04 -5.38 5.59
C ASN A 77 -16.80 -4.12 4.75
N TRP A 78 -15.87 -3.26 5.17
CA TRP A 78 -15.63 -2.00 4.47
C TRP A 78 -14.89 -2.25 3.15
N GLU A 79 -15.54 -1.92 2.03
CA GLU A 79 -14.93 -2.02 0.70
C GLU A 79 -13.88 -0.93 0.47
N LEU A 80 -12.83 -1.30 -0.24
CA LEU A 80 -11.74 -0.40 -0.61
C LEU A 80 -12.10 0.30 -1.93
N GLY A 81 -12.58 1.55 -1.85
CA GLY A 81 -12.92 2.41 -3.00
C GLY A 81 -14.41 2.55 -3.25
#